data_AF-Q2GSJ6-F1
#
_entry.id   AF-Q2GSJ6-F1
#
_cell.length_a   1.000
_cell.length_b   1.000
_cell.length_c   1.000
_cell.angle_alpha   90.00
_cell.angle_beta   90.00
_cell.angle_gamma   90.00
#
_symmetry.space_group_name_H-M   'P 1'
#
loop_
_entity.id
_entity.type
_entity.pdbx_description
1 polymer ?
#
loop_
_entity_poly.entity_id
_entity_poly.type
_entity_poly.pdbx_seq_one_letter_code
_entity_poly.pdbx_strand_id
1 'polypeptide(L)'
;MCRNQGNIMHVSSTRDTFGTLLWITDVPSSGNDPHHLGPSLDGKTLVGGGLLSLLKTQDTAFYFDTTNPYRPTFKKSNRALLSSIADEIRAKPDGGFYITYMGSAVGTSPGRLVETDADFNIIHEWPQDVESTLNILGEQFNPHGLSIDWERKNILTSDFVEPRSLSIRSLMNVQGGGIQDVKHIPGNPEGAALATAVHLGQVWIIYPERKDAHGKPGVAELLFDLGPKARDTVAIYAWTTPTKEQPTIGPHYVKVTPDQKHLVVTDYFVQTGNLGLINTPADFKALYVDILDDGSLSFNRSIDFQREFANRGGAKPHSSVIFDLTDPENPLYY
;
A
#
# COMPACT_ATOMS: atom_id res chain seq x y z
N MET A 1 0.71 -14.86 -25.81
CA MET A 1 0.65 -14.54 -24.36
C MET A 1 1.69 -13.48 -24.07
N CYS A 2 1.27 -12.27 -23.70
CA CYS A 2 2.17 -11.17 -23.38
C CYS A 2 2.88 -11.47 -22.05
N ARG A 3 4.20 -11.59 -22.07
CA ARG A 3 5.03 -11.63 -20.85
C ARG A 3 4.97 -10.24 -20.18
N ASN A 4 4.92 -10.16 -18.86
CA ASN A 4 4.81 -8.92 -18.05
C ASN A 4 3.46 -8.19 -18.04
N GLN A 5 2.34 -8.91 -17.91
CA GLN A 5 1.06 -8.29 -17.56
C GLN A 5 0.96 -8.05 -16.04
N GLY A 6 0.28 -6.97 -15.65
CA GLY A 6 -0.15 -6.82 -14.26
C GLY A 6 -1.27 -7.82 -13.97
N ASN A 7 -1.19 -8.53 -12.85
CA ASN A 7 -2.12 -9.59 -12.52
C ASN A 7 -2.64 -9.46 -11.09
N ILE A 8 -3.89 -9.86 -10.89
CA ILE A 8 -4.35 -10.35 -9.58
C ILE A 8 -4.21 -11.87 -9.59
N MET A 9 -3.53 -12.39 -8.58
CA MET A 9 -3.35 -13.82 -8.33
C MET A 9 -4.13 -14.18 -7.08
N HIS A 10 -5.03 -15.16 -7.20
CA HIS A 10 -5.75 -15.69 -6.06
C HIS A 10 -5.10 -17.00 -5.62
N VAL A 11 -4.57 -17.02 -4.39
CA VAL A 11 -3.86 -18.16 -3.83
C VAL A 11 -4.56 -18.60 -2.55
N SER A 12 -4.78 -19.90 -2.40
CA SER A 12 -5.39 -20.45 -1.19
C SER A 12 -4.44 -20.38 0.00
N SER A 13 -4.94 -19.92 1.14
CA SER A 13 -4.26 -19.92 2.44
C SER A 13 -4.71 -21.06 3.37
N THR A 14 -5.72 -21.84 2.99
CA THR A 14 -6.22 -22.96 3.79
C THR A 14 -5.16 -24.05 3.92
N ARG A 15 -5.19 -24.83 5.00
CA ARG A 15 -4.16 -25.84 5.29
C ARG A 15 -3.98 -26.88 4.18
N ASP A 16 -5.09 -27.36 3.60
CA ASP A 16 -5.08 -28.48 2.65
C ASP A 16 -4.76 -28.04 1.21
N THR A 17 -4.98 -26.77 0.88
CA THR A 17 -4.68 -26.20 -0.44
C THR A 17 -3.71 -25.02 -0.36
N PHE A 18 -2.91 -24.94 0.70
CA PHE A 18 -1.99 -23.82 0.93
C PHE A 18 -1.06 -23.59 -0.26
N GLY A 19 -0.95 -22.34 -0.71
CA GLY A 19 -0.10 -21.96 -1.84
C GLY A 19 -0.63 -22.37 -3.20
N THR A 20 -1.81 -23.01 -3.28
CA THR A 20 -2.42 -23.38 -4.55
C THR A 20 -2.95 -22.13 -5.24
N LEU A 21 -2.44 -21.87 -6.45
CA LEU A 21 -3.03 -20.87 -7.35
C LEU A 21 -4.43 -21.33 -7.79
N LEU A 22 -5.44 -20.58 -7.39
CA LEU A 22 -6.83 -20.85 -7.74
C LEU A 22 -7.22 -20.18 -9.08
N TRP A 23 -6.76 -18.94 -9.27
CA TRP A 23 -7.15 -18.14 -10.41
C TRP A 23 -6.16 -17.00 -10.68
N ILE A 24 -6.08 -16.59 -11.95
CA ILE A 24 -5.36 -15.39 -12.38
C ILE A 24 -6.32 -14.53 -13.19
N THR A 25 -6.33 -13.24 -12.90
CA THR A 25 -6.98 -12.24 -13.74
C THR A 25 -5.93 -11.38 -14.42
N ASP A 26 -5.94 -11.37 -15.76
CA ASP A 26 -5.10 -10.49 -16.58
C ASP A 26 -5.77 -9.12 -16.75
N VAL A 27 -4.95 -8.06 -16.79
CA VAL A 27 -5.37 -6.71 -17.20
C VAL A 27 -5.02 -6.46 -18.68
N PRO A 28 -5.70 -5.53 -19.37
CA PRO A 28 -5.53 -5.33 -20.81
C PRO A 28 -4.22 -4.60 -21.21
N SER A 29 -3.29 -4.40 -20.28
CA SER A 29 -2.03 -3.69 -20.49
C SER A 29 -0.84 -4.40 -19.82
N SER A 30 0.39 -4.01 -20.17
CA SER A 30 1.63 -4.59 -19.65
C SER A 30 2.57 -3.53 -19.10
N GLY A 31 3.48 -3.93 -18.20
CA GLY A 31 4.41 -3.00 -17.55
C GLY A 31 3.74 -2.04 -16.57
N ASN A 32 2.64 -2.46 -15.96
CA ASN A 32 1.91 -1.67 -14.95
C ASN A 32 2.64 -1.60 -13.60
N ASP A 33 3.35 -2.67 -13.22
CA ASP A 33 3.86 -2.90 -11.86
C ASP A 33 2.73 -2.84 -10.81
N PRO A 34 1.96 -3.94 -10.63
CA PRO A 34 0.94 -4.00 -9.58
C PRO A 34 1.57 -3.75 -8.20
N HIS A 35 1.09 -2.73 -7.51
CA HIS A 35 1.69 -2.27 -6.26
C HIS A 35 0.73 -2.51 -5.09
N HIS A 36 -0.19 -1.59 -4.80
CA HIS A 36 -1.17 -1.74 -3.71
C HIS A 36 -2.56 -2.16 -4.21
N LEU A 37 -3.29 -2.92 -3.40
CA LEU A 37 -4.67 -3.33 -3.64
C LEU A 37 -5.57 -2.96 -2.45
N GLY A 38 -6.84 -2.66 -2.73
CA GLY A 38 -7.86 -2.47 -1.70
C GLY A 38 -9.22 -3.05 -2.13
N PRO A 39 -9.94 -3.73 -1.22
CA PRO A 39 -11.31 -4.17 -1.47
C PRO A 39 -12.32 -3.05 -1.23
N SER A 40 -13.44 -3.08 -1.95
CA SER A 40 -14.65 -2.35 -1.58
C SER A 40 -15.18 -2.89 -0.25
N LEU A 41 -15.94 -2.07 0.49
CA LEU A 41 -16.47 -2.47 1.80
C LEU A 41 -17.43 -3.65 1.73
N ASP A 42 -18.07 -3.87 0.58
CA ASP A 42 -18.93 -5.04 0.33
C ASP A 42 -18.17 -6.26 -0.22
N GLY A 43 -16.86 -6.15 -0.44
CA GLY A 43 -15.99 -7.21 -0.96
C GLY A 43 -16.25 -7.61 -2.41
N LYS A 44 -17.13 -6.91 -3.14
CA LYS A 44 -17.50 -7.25 -4.52
C LYS A 44 -16.62 -6.62 -5.58
N THR A 45 -15.72 -5.73 -5.19
CA THR A 45 -14.72 -5.15 -6.09
C THR A 45 -13.36 -5.08 -5.40
N LEU A 46 -12.30 -5.41 -6.14
CA LEU A 46 -10.93 -5.01 -5.82
C LEU A 46 -10.48 -3.90 -6.76
N VAL A 47 -9.70 -2.96 -6.25
CA VAL A 47 -8.91 -2.05 -7.09
C VAL A 47 -7.43 -2.24 -6.80
N GLY A 48 -6.62 -2.24 -7.85
CA GLY A 48 -5.16 -2.32 -7.77
C GLY A 48 -4.50 -1.14 -8.50
N GLY A 49 -3.46 -0.58 -7.89
CA GLY A 49 -2.62 0.46 -8.49
C GLY A 49 -1.51 -0.14 -9.36
N GLY A 50 -1.29 0.47 -10.54
CA GLY A 50 -0.14 0.19 -11.40
C GLY A 50 0.88 1.32 -11.31
N LEU A 51 1.90 1.14 -10.47
CA LEU A 51 2.89 2.17 -10.12
C LEU A 51 3.64 2.71 -11.35
N LEU A 52 4.04 1.81 -12.26
CA LEU A 52 4.85 2.15 -13.44
C LEU A 52 4.03 2.37 -14.72
N SER A 53 2.69 2.35 -14.63
CA SER A 53 1.78 2.56 -15.77
C SER A 53 2.02 3.90 -16.48
N LEU A 54 2.46 4.91 -15.74
CA LEU A 54 2.83 6.22 -16.27
C LEU A 54 3.85 6.14 -17.42
N LEU A 55 4.83 5.22 -17.33
CA LEU A 55 5.91 5.11 -18.31
C LEU A 55 5.43 4.77 -19.72
N LYS A 56 4.19 4.27 -19.83
CA LYS A 56 3.51 3.98 -21.08
C LYS A 56 2.26 4.82 -21.31
N THR A 57 2.02 5.82 -20.46
CA THR A 57 0.88 6.74 -20.58
C THR A 57 -0.47 6.00 -20.58
N GLN A 58 -0.59 4.95 -19.77
CA GLN A 58 -1.79 4.08 -19.71
C GLN A 58 -2.54 4.24 -18.38
N ASP A 59 -3.69 3.57 -18.26
CA ASP A 59 -4.48 3.54 -17.03
C ASP A 59 -3.66 3.09 -15.82
N THR A 60 -3.97 3.64 -14.64
CA THR A 60 -3.16 3.43 -13.42
C THR A 60 -3.95 2.78 -12.29
N ALA A 61 -5.29 2.87 -12.27
CA ALA A 61 -6.12 2.08 -11.38
C ALA A 61 -6.91 1.03 -12.16
N PHE A 62 -6.85 -0.22 -11.70
CA PHE A 62 -7.48 -1.37 -12.34
C PHE A 62 -8.48 -2.00 -11.38
N TYR A 63 -9.72 -2.17 -11.82
CA TYR A 63 -10.83 -2.67 -11.02
C TYR A 63 -11.20 -4.08 -11.45
N PHE A 64 -11.54 -4.92 -10.47
CA PHE A 64 -11.84 -6.32 -10.65
C PHE A 64 -13.14 -6.66 -9.92
N ASP A 65 -14.05 -7.36 -10.58
CA ASP A 65 -15.24 -7.92 -9.95
C ASP A 65 -14.84 -9.15 -9.14
N THR A 66 -15.15 -9.12 -7.85
CA THR A 66 -14.89 -10.20 -6.88
C THR A 66 -16.15 -10.78 -6.27
N THR A 67 -17.32 -10.56 -6.88
CA THR A 67 -18.58 -11.20 -6.47
C THR A 67 -18.44 -12.73 -6.39
N ASN A 68 -17.64 -13.31 -7.29
CA ASN A 68 -17.07 -14.64 -7.10
C ASN A 68 -15.59 -14.51 -6.72
N PRO A 69 -15.22 -14.57 -5.43
CA PRO A 69 -13.85 -14.36 -5.00
C PRO A 69 -12.91 -15.45 -5.55
N TYR A 70 -13.40 -16.67 -5.83
CA TYR A 70 -12.59 -17.74 -6.41
C TYR A 70 -12.23 -17.53 -7.88
N ARG A 71 -12.99 -16.70 -8.61
CA ARG A 71 -12.72 -16.38 -10.02
C ARG A 71 -12.99 -14.90 -10.33
N PRO A 72 -12.14 -13.98 -9.83
CA PRO A 72 -12.27 -12.58 -10.14
C PRO A 72 -12.18 -12.33 -11.65
N THR A 73 -12.80 -11.24 -12.10
CA THR A 73 -12.74 -10.82 -13.51
C THR A 73 -12.37 -9.36 -13.62
N PHE A 74 -11.66 -8.99 -14.69
CA PHE A 74 -11.33 -7.59 -14.95
C PHE A 74 -12.63 -6.82 -15.27
N LYS A 75 -12.86 -5.72 -14.56
CA LYS A 75 -14.08 -4.91 -14.66
C LYS A 75 -13.87 -3.67 -15.52
N LYS A 76 -12.91 -2.82 -15.14
CA LYS A 76 -12.50 -1.61 -15.87
C LYS A 76 -11.17 -1.10 -15.37
N SER A 77 -10.63 -0.10 -16.05
CA SER A 77 -9.49 0.68 -15.57
C SER A 77 -9.75 2.17 -15.83
N ASN A 78 -9.03 3.04 -15.12
CA ASN A 78 -9.11 4.47 -15.34
C ASN A 78 -7.75 5.16 -15.07
N ARG A 79 -7.70 6.44 -15.40
CA ARG A 79 -6.57 7.34 -15.15
C ARG A 79 -7.07 8.73 -14.81
N ALA A 80 -6.44 9.33 -13.81
CA ALA A 80 -6.66 10.71 -13.40
C ALA A 80 -6.05 11.70 -14.42
N LEU A 81 -6.58 12.92 -14.47
CA LEU A 81 -6.16 13.93 -15.44
C LEU A 81 -4.88 14.64 -15.00
N LEU A 82 -4.78 14.96 -13.71
CA LEU A 82 -3.71 15.79 -13.15
C LEU A 82 -2.62 14.98 -12.44
N SER A 83 -2.89 13.70 -12.16
CA SER A 83 -2.05 12.84 -11.34
C SER A 83 -1.83 11.45 -11.93
N SER A 84 -0.85 10.74 -11.40
CA SER A 84 -0.51 9.35 -11.75
C SER A 84 0.26 8.68 -10.60
N ILE A 85 0.66 7.41 -10.78
CA ILE A 85 1.46 6.64 -9.82
C ILE A 85 0.57 6.29 -8.63
N ALA A 86 -0.46 5.49 -8.90
CA ALA A 86 -1.41 5.03 -7.90
C ALA A 86 -0.70 4.14 -6.87
N ASP A 87 -0.98 4.41 -5.60
CA ASP A 87 -0.40 3.73 -4.45
C ASP A 87 -1.52 3.28 -3.49
N GLU A 88 -1.60 3.79 -2.26
CA GLU A 88 -2.59 3.36 -1.26
C GLU A 88 -4.05 3.65 -1.61
N ILE A 89 -4.93 2.75 -1.16
CA ILE A 89 -6.34 2.68 -1.55
C ILE A 89 -7.20 2.51 -0.29
N ARG A 90 -8.29 3.29 -0.18
CA ARG A 90 -9.33 3.13 0.85
C ARG A 90 -10.71 3.18 0.25
N ALA A 91 -11.53 2.16 0.52
CA ALA A 91 -12.93 2.14 0.11
C ALA A 91 -13.77 3.14 0.90
N LYS A 92 -14.77 3.72 0.24
CA LYS A 92 -15.69 4.68 0.83
C LYS A 92 -16.99 4.01 1.31
N PRO A 93 -17.63 4.50 2.39
CA PRO A 93 -18.93 4.02 2.88
C PRO A 93 -20.06 4.09 1.85
N ASP A 94 -20.05 5.10 0.99
CA ASP A 94 -21.03 5.37 -0.08
C ASP A 94 -20.69 4.65 -1.40
N GLY A 95 -19.63 3.82 -1.42
CA GLY A 95 -19.10 3.19 -2.62
C GLY A 95 -17.99 4.00 -3.29
N GLY A 96 -17.18 3.31 -4.10
CA GLY A 96 -15.97 3.90 -4.67
C GLY A 96 -14.81 3.92 -3.68
N PHE A 97 -13.79 4.71 -4.00
CA PHE A 97 -12.48 4.70 -3.34
C PHE A 97 -11.84 6.08 -3.29
N TYR A 98 -11.07 6.31 -2.23
CA TYR A 98 -9.96 7.25 -2.21
C TYR A 98 -8.66 6.53 -2.55
N ILE A 99 -7.85 7.11 -3.43
CA ILE A 99 -6.59 6.52 -3.91
C ILE A 99 -5.51 7.58 -3.92
N THR A 100 -4.37 7.32 -3.29
CA THR A 100 -3.22 8.23 -3.37
C THR A 100 -2.51 8.03 -4.71
N TYR A 101 -2.28 9.13 -5.40
CA TYR A 101 -1.51 9.20 -6.63
C TYR A 101 -0.27 10.03 -6.31
N MET A 102 0.88 9.38 -6.18
CA MET A 102 2.09 9.99 -5.61
C MET A 102 2.66 11.14 -6.45
N GLY A 103 2.34 11.18 -7.74
CA GLY A 103 2.89 12.16 -8.67
C GLY A 103 1.85 12.81 -9.57
N SER A 104 2.28 13.86 -10.25
CA SER A 104 1.54 14.53 -11.31
C SER A 104 1.33 13.58 -12.50
N ALA A 105 0.49 13.98 -13.45
CA ALA A 105 0.24 13.24 -14.68
C ALA A 105 1.48 13.02 -15.55
N VAL A 106 2.60 13.72 -15.25
CA VAL A 106 3.91 13.54 -15.90
C VAL A 106 4.96 12.90 -14.98
N GLY A 107 4.61 12.57 -13.73
CA GLY A 107 5.47 11.89 -12.76
C GLY A 107 6.39 12.80 -11.95
N THR A 108 6.09 14.09 -11.89
CA THR A 108 6.74 15.05 -10.96
C THR A 108 5.88 15.24 -9.71
N SER A 109 6.28 16.13 -8.81
CA SER A 109 5.33 16.72 -7.86
C SER A 109 4.42 17.75 -8.57
N PRO A 110 3.28 18.12 -7.97
CA PRO A 110 2.60 17.44 -6.87
C PRO A 110 1.79 16.22 -7.33
N GLY A 111 1.62 15.26 -6.43
CA GLY A 111 0.61 14.19 -6.53
C GLY A 111 -0.80 14.66 -6.14
N ARG A 112 -1.75 13.72 -6.04
CA ARG A 112 -3.15 13.98 -5.68
C ARG A 112 -3.75 12.83 -4.85
N LEU A 113 -4.73 13.15 -4.02
CA LEU A 113 -5.69 12.18 -3.50
C LEU A 113 -6.86 12.12 -4.48
N VAL A 114 -6.98 11.03 -5.21
CA VAL A 114 -8.02 10.78 -6.20
C VAL A 114 -9.24 10.19 -5.50
N GLU A 115 -10.43 10.71 -5.81
CA GLU A 115 -11.69 10.19 -5.32
C GLU A 115 -12.52 9.63 -6.48
N THR A 116 -13.16 8.49 -6.23
CA THR A 116 -14.05 7.83 -7.18
C THR A 116 -15.46 7.64 -6.64
N ASP A 117 -16.44 7.63 -7.54
CA ASP A 117 -17.82 7.23 -7.25
C ASP A 117 -17.99 5.70 -7.20
N ALA A 118 -19.22 5.24 -6.92
CA ALA A 118 -19.55 3.82 -6.86
C ALA A 118 -19.44 3.08 -8.21
N ASP A 119 -19.43 3.82 -9.33
CA ASP A 119 -19.19 3.30 -10.68
C ASP A 119 -17.70 3.38 -11.08
N PHE A 120 -16.85 3.77 -10.13
CA PHE A 120 -15.41 3.93 -10.26
C PHE A 120 -15.01 4.96 -11.32
N ASN A 121 -15.82 5.99 -11.51
CA ASN A 121 -15.43 7.19 -12.24
C ASN A 121 -14.72 8.13 -11.27
N ILE A 122 -13.66 8.78 -11.76
CA ILE A 122 -12.96 9.80 -10.99
C ILE A 122 -13.83 11.03 -10.92
N ILE A 123 -14.16 11.46 -9.71
CA ILE A 123 -15.00 12.63 -9.45
C ILE A 123 -14.19 13.80 -8.91
N HIS A 124 -13.08 13.53 -8.21
CA HIS A 124 -12.20 14.57 -7.66
C HIS A 124 -10.72 14.18 -7.69
N GLU A 125 -9.85 15.18 -7.82
CA GLU A 125 -8.40 15.09 -7.61
C GLU A 125 -7.99 16.18 -6.61
N TRP A 126 -7.72 15.78 -5.37
CA TRP A 126 -7.40 16.71 -4.28
C TRP A 126 -5.89 16.88 -4.12
N PRO A 127 -5.39 18.11 -3.90
CA PRO A 127 -6.13 19.36 -3.87
C PRO A 127 -6.51 19.87 -5.28
N GLN A 128 -7.66 20.55 -5.35
CA GLN A 128 -8.30 20.97 -6.61
C GLN A 128 -7.92 22.40 -7.05
N ASP A 129 -7.68 23.30 -6.09
CA ASP A 129 -7.62 24.74 -6.38
C ASP A 129 -6.19 25.28 -6.53
N VAL A 130 -6.09 26.45 -7.17
CA VAL A 130 -4.79 27.09 -7.47
C VAL A 130 -4.13 27.63 -6.20
N GLU A 131 -4.89 28.04 -5.18
CA GLU A 131 -4.35 28.63 -3.95
C GLU A 131 -3.70 27.56 -3.05
N SER A 132 -4.34 26.41 -2.89
CA SER A 132 -3.75 25.19 -2.33
C SER A 132 -2.59 24.69 -3.19
N THR A 133 -2.69 24.75 -4.51
CA THR A 133 -1.57 24.40 -5.41
C THR A 133 -0.40 25.37 -5.24
N LEU A 134 -0.62 26.67 -5.05
CA LEU A 134 0.40 27.71 -4.81
C LEU A 134 1.04 27.53 -3.43
N ASN A 135 0.25 27.18 -2.41
CA ASN A 135 0.77 26.79 -1.09
C ASN A 135 1.64 25.51 -1.20
N ILE A 136 1.29 24.60 -2.12
CA ILE A 136 2.04 23.36 -2.39
C ILE A 136 3.27 23.57 -3.27
N LEU A 137 3.33 24.64 -4.07
CA LEU A 137 4.58 25.06 -4.70
C LEU A 137 5.61 25.52 -3.64
N GLY A 138 5.16 25.87 -2.43
CA GLY A 138 5.99 26.05 -1.24
C GLY A 138 6.18 24.78 -0.38
N GLU A 139 5.21 23.86 -0.39
CA GLU A 139 5.18 22.61 0.40
C GLU A 139 4.81 21.40 -0.48
N GLN A 140 5.75 20.49 -0.75
CA GLN A 140 5.54 19.32 -1.60
C GLN A 140 4.39 18.42 -1.11
N PHE A 141 3.37 18.17 -1.96
CA PHE A 141 2.26 17.22 -1.69
C PHE A 141 2.36 16.00 -2.62
N ASN A 142 2.85 14.89 -2.09
CA ASN A 142 3.10 13.63 -2.80
C ASN A 142 2.54 12.48 -1.96
N PRO A 143 1.21 12.31 -1.95
CA PRO A 143 0.56 11.40 -1.03
C PRO A 143 0.95 9.95 -1.32
N HIS A 144 1.22 9.19 -0.25
CA HIS A 144 1.61 7.78 -0.28
C HIS A 144 0.72 6.99 0.68
N GLY A 145 1.09 6.92 1.97
CA GLY A 145 0.28 6.33 3.03
C GLY A 145 -1.10 6.97 3.15
N LEU A 146 -2.16 6.18 3.37
CA LEU A 146 -3.54 6.69 3.50
C LEU A 146 -4.28 6.04 4.67
N SER A 147 -4.89 6.86 5.51
CA SER A 147 -5.82 6.43 6.55
C SER A 147 -6.98 7.42 6.72
N ILE A 148 -8.17 6.88 6.97
CA ILE A 148 -9.40 7.67 7.07
C ILE A 148 -10.11 7.33 8.38
N ASP A 149 -10.41 8.36 9.16
CA ASP A 149 -11.34 8.32 10.29
C ASP A 149 -12.67 8.93 9.82
N TRP A 150 -13.64 8.07 9.50
CA TRP A 150 -14.95 8.48 9.01
C TRP A 150 -15.80 9.17 10.06
N GLU A 151 -15.64 8.82 11.35
CA GLU A 151 -16.40 9.40 12.45
C GLU A 151 -15.98 10.86 12.67
N ARG A 152 -14.67 11.12 12.64
CA ARG A 152 -14.10 12.46 12.77
C ARG A 152 -14.02 13.23 11.45
N LYS A 153 -14.36 12.59 10.33
CA LYS A 153 -14.25 13.15 8.97
C LYS A 153 -12.83 13.63 8.67
N ASN A 154 -11.85 12.83 9.06
CA ASN A 154 -10.43 13.12 8.91
C ASN A 154 -9.79 12.15 7.92
N ILE A 155 -9.06 12.69 6.95
CA ILE A 155 -8.18 11.92 6.06
C ILE A 155 -6.75 12.33 6.36
N LEU A 156 -5.93 11.35 6.71
CA LEU A 156 -4.49 11.50 6.85
C LEU A 156 -3.81 10.84 5.67
N THR A 157 -2.94 11.59 5.01
CA THR A 157 -1.99 11.08 4.04
C THR A 157 -0.57 11.33 4.52
N SER A 158 0.35 10.44 4.18
CA SER A 158 1.77 10.68 4.34
C SER A 158 2.37 11.19 3.03
N ASP A 159 3.39 12.05 3.12
CA ASP A 159 4.17 12.41 1.93
C ASP A 159 5.37 11.48 1.81
N PHE A 160 5.49 10.90 0.61
CA PHE A 160 6.68 10.20 0.16
C PHE A 160 7.44 11.05 -0.85
N VAL A 161 8.69 10.69 -1.09
CA VAL A 161 9.62 11.51 -1.87
C VAL A 161 9.16 11.69 -3.33
N GLU A 162 9.55 12.81 -3.98
CA GLU A 162 9.23 13.08 -5.39
C GLU A 162 9.47 11.87 -6.31
N PRO A 163 8.48 11.45 -7.11
CA PRO A 163 8.62 10.25 -7.92
C PRO A 163 9.72 10.30 -8.99
N ARG A 164 10.10 11.51 -9.46
CA ARG A 164 11.19 11.74 -10.43
C ARG A 164 12.57 11.98 -9.79
N SER A 165 12.61 12.26 -8.49
CA SER A 165 13.81 12.62 -7.74
C SER A 165 13.62 12.12 -6.33
N LEU A 166 14.14 10.94 -6.02
CA LEU A 166 14.10 10.40 -4.65
C LEU A 166 15.06 11.20 -3.73
N SER A 167 14.76 12.49 -3.50
CA SER A 167 15.45 13.47 -2.67
C SER A 167 14.45 14.35 -1.88
N ILE A 168 14.06 13.85 -0.70
CA ILE A 168 13.55 14.43 0.57
C ILE A 168 12.94 15.87 0.60
N ARG A 169 11.65 15.98 1.02
CA ARG A 169 11.13 16.71 2.23
C ARG A 169 9.59 16.57 2.39
N SER A 170 9.10 16.29 3.61
CA SER A 170 7.67 16.08 3.97
C SER A 170 7.21 17.10 5.03
N LEU A 171 5.89 17.27 5.18
CA LEU A 171 5.17 18.17 6.12
C LEU A 171 5.46 17.97 7.62
N MET A 172 6.26 16.97 7.99
CA MET A 172 7.03 17.04 9.24
C MET A 172 8.47 17.43 8.89
N ASN A 173 8.96 18.52 9.45
CA ASN A 173 10.39 18.89 9.45
C ASN A 173 11.24 17.91 10.28
N VAL A 174 10.90 16.62 10.33
CA VAL A 174 11.87 15.59 10.69
C VAL A 174 12.83 15.50 9.51
N GLN A 175 14.12 15.69 9.75
CA GLN A 175 15.19 15.46 8.77
C GLN A 175 15.30 13.94 8.47
N GLY A 176 14.23 13.31 7.98
CA GLY A 176 14.11 11.91 7.63
C GLY A 176 13.55 11.78 6.23
N GLY A 177 13.93 10.75 5.48
CA GLY A 177 13.67 10.65 4.04
C GLY A 177 12.23 10.33 3.64
N GLY A 178 11.23 10.90 4.32
CA GLY A 178 9.80 10.73 4.06
C GLY A 178 9.05 9.91 5.12
N ILE A 179 7.72 9.94 5.06
CA ILE A 179 6.84 9.09 5.87
C ILE A 179 6.21 8.05 4.94
N GLN A 180 6.49 6.76 5.17
CA GLN A 180 6.03 5.69 4.26
C GLN A 180 4.57 5.37 4.44
N ASP A 181 4.11 5.31 5.69
CA ASP A 181 2.73 4.96 5.97
C ASP A 181 2.19 5.71 7.19
N VAL A 182 0.88 5.86 7.23
CA VAL A 182 0.13 6.44 8.34
C VAL A 182 -1.13 5.62 8.58
N LYS A 183 -1.43 5.28 9.84
CA LYS A 183 -2.60 4.50 10.23
C LYS A 183 -3.23 5.07 11.49
N HIS A 184 -4.50 5.46 11.44
CA HIS A 184 -5.27 5.80 12.64
C HIS A 184 -5.27 4.63 13.63
N ILE A 185 -5.19 4.94 14.92
CA ILE A 185 -5.33 3.99 16.03
C ILE A 185 -6.83 3.81 16.30
N PRO A 186 -7.41 2.63 16.01
CA PRO A 186 -8.84 2.41 16.20
C PRO A 186 -9.29 2.71 17.63
N GLY A 187 -10.39 3.46 17.78
CA GLY A 187 -10.97 3.79 19.08
C GLY A 187 -10.19 4.81 19.92
N ASN A 188 -9.09 5.38 19.40
CA ASN A 188 -8.39 6.43 20.12
C ASN A 188 -9.28 7.70 20.23
N PRO A 189 -9.46 8.28 21.43
CA PRO A 189 -10.40 9.39 21.64
C PRO A 189 -10.00 10.68 20.92
N GLU A 190 -8.72 10.83 20.59
CA GLU A 190 -8.18 12.02 19.92
C GLU A 190 -7.96 11.79 18.42
N GLY A 191 -8.42 10.66 17.87
CA GLY A 191 -8.18 10.31 16.46
C GLY A 191 -6.69 10.16 16.15
N ALA A 192 -5.89 9.74 17.13
CA ALA A 192 -4.45 9.63 16.95
C ALA A 192 -4.09 8.59 15.89
N ALA A 193 -2.97 8.79 15.21
CA ALA A 193 -2.44 7.89 14.19
C ALA A 193 -0.97 7.56 14.44
N LEU A 194 -0.52 6.40 13.98
CA LEU A 194 0.89 6.05 13.93
C LEU A 194 1.45 6.35 12.55
N ALA A 195 2.69 6.84 12.50
CA ALA A 195 3.42 7.08 11.27
C ALA A 195 4.86 6.59 11.40
N THR A 196 5.42 6.11 10.29
CA THR A 196 6.79 5.59 10.23
C THR A 196 7.68 6.54 9.43
N ALA A 197 8.72 7.06 10.07
CA ALA A 197 9.71 7.90 9.42
C ALA A 197 10.84 7.05 8.83
N VAL A 198 10.88 6.98 7.51
CA VAL A 198 11.90 6.22 6.76
C VAL A 198 13.26 6.89 6.93
N HIS A 199 14.34 6.10 6.84
CA HIS A 199 15.72 6.47 7.18
C HIS A 199 16.00 6.76 8.65
N LEU A 200 15.05 7.33 9.41
CA LEU A 200 15.28 7.60 10.82
C LEU A 200 15.11 6.37 11.70
N GLY A 201 14.38 5.35 11.24
CA GLY A 201 14.12 4.18 12.06
C GLY A 201 13.13 4.48 13.19
N GLN A 202 12.20 5.42 12.98
CA GLN A 202 11.37 5.97 14.05
C GLN A 202 9.88 5.75 13.80
N VAL A 203 9.15 5.50 14.88
CA VAL A 203 7.69 5.47 14.92
C VAL A 203 7.22 6.70 15.69
N TRP A 204 6.30 7.42 15.09
CA TRP A 204 5.71 8.64 15.62
C TRP A 204 4.22 8.42 15.88
N ILE A 205 3.71 9.07 16.91
CA ILE A 205 2.27 9.22 17.12
C ILE A 205 1.86 10.63 16.72
N ILE A 206 0.82 10.73 15.91
CA ILE A 206 0.27 11.97 15.38
C ILE A 206 -1.09 12.19 16.02
N TYR A 207 -1.33 13.40 16.49
CA TYR A 207 -2.61 13.88 16.99
C TYR A 207 -3.11 15.00 16.07
N PRO A 208 -4.01 14.70 15.12
CA PRO A 208 -4.39 15.65 14.08
C PRO A 208 -5.06 16.92 14.61
N GLU A 209 -5.82 16.80 15.71
CA GLU A 209 -6.62 17.89 16.26
C GLU A 209 -5.90 18.69 17.37
N ARG A 210 -4.81 18.15 17.93
CA ARG A 210 -4.00 18.89 18.92
C ARG A 210 -3.36 20.10 18.24
N LYS A 211 -3.27 21.21 18.98
CA LYS A 211 -2.61 22.43 18.52
C LYS A 211 -1.17 22.47 19.01
N ASP A 212 -0.26 22.88 18.13
CA ASP A 212 1.13 23.14 18.49
C ASP A 212 1.30 24.44 19.31
N ALA A 213 2.55 24.78 19.64
CA ALA A 213 2.89 26.00 20.40
C ALA A 213 2.48 27.31 19.69
N HIS A 214 2.17 27.25 18.40
CA HIS A 214 1.73 28.39 17.58
C HIS A 214 0.22 28.36 17.30
N GLY A 215 -0.51 27.38 17.84
CA GLY A 215 -1.95 27.23 17.65
C GLY A 215 -2.35 26.53 16.34
N LYS A 216 -1.39 26.01 15.56
CA LYS A 216 -1.66 25.26 14.33
C LYS A 216 -2.05 23.81 14.67
N PRO A 217 -3.09 23.23 14.05
CA PRO A 217 -3.46 21.83 14.28
C PRO A 217 -2.39 20.86 13.75
N GLY A 218 -2.30 19.69 14.39
CA GLY A 218 -1.36 18.62 14.07
C GLY A 218 -0.14 18.65 14.99
N VAL A 219 -0.11 17.74 15.96
CA VAL A 219 1.06 17.51 16.83
C VAL A 219 1.59 16.10 16.57
N ALA A 220 2.91 15.98 16.40
CA ALA A 220 3.60 14.70 16.28
C ALA A 220 4.59 14.52 17.42
N GLU A 221 4.57 13.35 18.06
CA GLU A 221 5.43 12.99 19.18
C GLU A 221 6.18 11.70 18.82
N LEU A 222 7.48 11.64 19.13
CA LEU A 222 8.26 10.42 18.93
C LEU A 222 7.73 9.35 19.89
N LEU A 223 7.20 8.26 19.33
CA LEU A 223 6.72 7.13 20.13
C LEU A 223 7.85 6.13 20.39
N PHE A 224 8.65 5.82 19.36
CA PHE A 224 9.73 4.85 19.46
C PHE A 224 10.86 5.15 18.47
N ASP A 225 12.12 5.04 18.93
CA ASP A 225 13.31 5.02 18.08
C ASP A 225 13.88 3.60 18.08
N LEU A 226 13.86 2.93 16.92
CA LEU A 226 14.30 1.54 16.75
C LEU A 226 15.84 1.42 16.80
N GLY A 227 16.54 2.53 16.91
CA GLY A 227 17.98 2.61 17.10
C GLY A 227 18.77 2.53 15.79
N PRO A 228 20.12 2.56 15.89
CA PRO A 228 21.00 2.70 14.73
C PRO A 228 20.84 1.63 13.65
N LYS A 229 20.38 0.42 14.00
CA LYS A 229 20.17 -0.67 13.04
C LYS A 229 18.98 -0.44 12.10
N ALA A 230 18.02 0.38 12.51
CA ALA A 230 16.85 0.73 11.70
C ALA A 230 17.07 2.00 10.87
N ARG A 231 18.20 2.70 11.07
CA ARG A 231 18.53 3.90 10.31
C ARG A 231 18.97 3.55 8.90
N ASP A 232 18.67 4.44 7.97
CA ASP A 232 18.94 4.31 6.53
C ASP A 232 18.38 3.03 5.90
N THR A 233 17.32 2.49 6.51
CA THR A 233 16.52 1.41 5.93
C THR A 233 15.31 1.99 5.21
N VAL A 234 14.98 1.39 4.05
CA VAL A 234 13.88 1.82 3.18
C VAL A 234 12.53 1.30 3.67
N ALA A 235 12.53 0.19 4.42
CA ALA A 235 11.35 -0.33 5.09
C ALA A 235 11.79 -0.98 6.41
N ILE A 236 10.97 -0.82 7.45
CA ILE A 236 11.33 -1.25 8.80
C ILE A 236 10.39 -2.36 9.26
N TYR A 237 10.94 -3.57 9.38
CA TYR A 237 10.26 -4.74 9.95
C TYR A 237 11.15 -5.38 11.01
N ALA A 238 10.61 -5.65 12.19
CA ALA A 238 11.32 -6.34 13.27
C ALA A 238 10.42 -7.44 13.85
N TRP A 239 10.78 -8.70 13.59
CA TRP A 239 9.98 -9.86 14.01
C TRP A 239 10.61 -10.69 15.13
N THR A 240 11.92 -10.56 15.42
CA THR A 240 12.59 -11.20 16.57
C THR A 240 13.90 -10.51 16.96
N THR A 241 14.48 -10.95 18.08
CA THR A 241 15.85 -10.66 18.52
C THR A 241 16.87 -10.62 17.36
N PRO A 242 17.83 -9.67 17.37
CA PRO A 242 18.70 -9.32 16.24
C PRO A 242 19.75 -10.39 15.84
N THR A 243 19.59 -11.64 16.26
CA THR A 243 20.57 -12.72 16.12
C THR A 243 20.11 -13.89 15.25
N LYS A 244 18.87 -13.91 14.76
CA LYS A 244 18.36 -14.97 13.86
C LYS A 244 18.38 -14.51 12.40
N GLU A 245 18.77 -15.43 11.50
CA GLU A 245 18.69 -15.24 10.05
C GLU A 245 17.23 -15.06 9.62
N GLN A 246 16.99 -14.09 8.73
CA GLN A 246 15.64 -13.77 8.24
C GLN A 246 15.22 -14.80 7.17
N PRO A 247 13.95 -15.27 7.19
CA PRO A 247 13.47 -16.29 6.25
C PRO A 247 13.18 -15.75 4.84
N THR A 248 13.24 -14.43 4.65
CA THR A 248 13.08 -13.76 3.35
C THR A 248 14.01 -12.55 3.25
N ILE A 249 14.33 -12.15 2.03
CA ILE A 249 15.13 -10.96 1.73
C ILE A 249 14.20 -9.77 1.58
N GLY A 250 14.36 -8.76 2.45
CA GLY A 250 13.68 -7.47 2.29
C GLY A 250 12.15 -7.55 2.38
N PRO A 251 11.57 -8.09 3.49
CA PRO A 251 10.12 -8.01 3.69
C PRO A 251 9.66 -6.55 3.49
N HIS A 252 8.55 -6.36 2.78
CA HIS A 252 8.11 -5.04 2.31
C HIS A 252 6.63 -4.75 2.57
N TYR A 253 5.75 -5.73 2.45
CA TYR A 253 4.34 -5.54 2.73
C TYR A 253 3.87 -6.57 3.73
N VAL A 254 3.03 -6.14 4.67
CA VAL A 254 2.53 -6.97 5.76
C VAL A 254 1.03 -6.76 5.90
N LYS A 255 0.31 -7.86 6.09
CA LYS A 255 -1.10 -7.84 6.45
C LYS A 255 -1.41 -8.88 7.52
N VAL A 256 -2.13 -8.45 8.56
CA VAL A 256 -2.67 -9.34 9.58
C VAL A 256 -3.98 -9.95 9.04
N THR A 257 -4.16 -11.25 9.22
CA THR A 257 -5.41 -11.96 8.90
C THR A 257 -6.56 -11.51 9.80
N PRO A 258 -7.84 -11.62 9.36
CA PRO A 258 -8.98 -11.18 10.17
C PRO A 258 -9.10 -11.87 11.53
N ASP A 259 -8.71 -13.14 11.61
CA ASP A 259 -8.68 -13.90 12.86
C ASP A 259 -7.49 -13.53 13.79
N GLN A 260 -6.59 -12.66 13.32
CA GLN A 260 -5.37 -12.20 13.98
C GLN A 260 -4.37 -13.32 14.32
N LYS A 261 -4.49 -14.49 13.69
CA LYS A 261 -3.61 -15.64 13.96
C LYS A 261 -2.45 -15.74 12.99
N HIS A 262 -2.49 -14.99 11.90
CA HIS A 262 -1.47 -15.05 10.87
C HIS A 262 -1.10 -13.70 10.28
N LEU A 263 0.14 -13.60 9.81
CA LEU A 263 0.65 -12.50 8.99
C LEU A 263 0.94 -13.00 7.59
N VAL A 264 0.47 -12.26 6.59
CA VAL A 264 0.93 -12.40 5.22
C VAL A 264 2.02 -11.36 5.00
N VAL A 265 3.21 -11.81 4.58
CA VAL A 265 4.35 -10.93 4.29
C VAL A 265 4.80 -11.15 2.86
N THR A 266 4.98 -10.09 2.10
CA THR A 266 5.55 -10.10 0.75
C THR A 266 6.77 -9.18 0.71
N ASP A 267 7.72 -9.51 -0.15
CA ASP A 267 9.07 -8.96 -0.12
C ASP A 267 9.42 -8.06 -1.33
N TYR A 268 8.60 -8.08 -2.37
CA TYR A 268 8.78 -7.18 -3.49
C TYR A 268 8.38 -5.76 -3.08
N PHE A 269 9.35 -4.82 -3.17
CA PHE A 269 9.08 -3.38 -3.13
C PHE A 269 8.94 -2.82 -4.55
N VAL A 270 10.05 -2.57 -5.24
CA VAL A 270 10.02 -2.16 -6.65
C VAL A 270 11.38 -2.43 -7.30
N GLN A 271 11.35 -2.84 -8.57
CA GLN A 271 12.55 -2.98 -9.41
C GLN A 271 12.35 -2.26 -10.74
N THR A 272 12.88 -1.05 -10.83
CA THR A 272 12.74 -0.17 -12.00
C THR A 272 13.73 -0.46 -13.13
N GLY A 273 14.73 -1.30 -12.88
CA GLY A 273 15.84 -1.55 -13.80
C GLY A 273 16.63 -0.26 -14.06
N ASN A 274 16.98 -0.03 -15.32
CA ASN A 274 17.72 1.16 -15.75
C ASN A 274 16.85 2.42 -15.85
N LEU A 275 15.54 2.32 -15.61
CA LEU A 275 14.60 3.44 -15.76
C LEU A 275 14.49 4.30 -14.49
N GLY A 276 14.94 3.79 -13.35
CA GLY A 276 14.85 4.48 -12.06
C GLY A 276 16.00 4.14 -11.13
N LEU A 277 15.96 4.75 -9.94
CA LEU A 277 17.02 4.62 -8.93
C LEU A 277 16.81 3.44 -7.98
N ILE A 278 15.57 2.92 -7.87
CA ILE A 278 15.23 1.85 -6.93
C ILE A 278 15.23 0.50 -7.64
N ASN A 279 16.04 -0.41 -7.10
CA ASN A 279 16.11 -1.82 -7.47
C ASN A 279 16.32 -2.66 -6.21
N THR A 280 15.27 -2.77 -5.39
CA THR A 280 15.37 -3.50 -4.11
C THR A 280 15.45 -5.00 -4.37
N PRO A 281 16.45 -5.71 -3.79
CA PRO A 281 16.51 -7.16 -3.84
C PRO A 281 15.29 -7.80 -3.17
N ALA A 282 14.80 -8.90 -3.74
CA ALA A 282 13.70 -9.71 -3.22
C ALA A 282 13.92 -11.16 -3.66
N ASP A 283 13.44 -12.12 -2.87
CA ASP A 283 13.33 -13.54 -3.24
C ASP A 283 11.96 -13.93 -3.82
N PHE A 284 11.04 -12.96 -3.91
CA PHE A 284 9.71 -13.04 -4.49
C PHE A 284 8.84 -14.12 -3.82
N LYS A 285 8.93 -14.22 -2.50
CA LYS A 285 8.09 -15.11 -1.71
C LYS A 285 6.99 -14.35 -0.98
N ALA A 286 5.84 -15.00 -0.83
CA ALA A 286 4.91 -14.64 0.22
C ALA A 286 5.11 -15.57 1.41
N LEU A 287 5.39 -15.02 2.59
CA LEU A 287 5.38 -15.75 3.85
C LEU A 287 3.98 -15.74 4.44
N TYR A 288 3.58 -16.86 5.03
CA TYR A 288 2.37 -16.97 5.83
C TYR A 288 2.80 -17.39 7.24
N VAL A 289 2.92 -16.41 8.12
CA VAL A 289 3.56 -16.54 9.43
C VAL A 289 2.49 -16.72 10.49
N ASP A 290 2.62 -17.71 11.36
CA ASP A 290 1.69 -17.85 12.48
C ASP A 290 2.07 -16.88 13.61
N ILE A 291 1.06 -16.21 14.16
CA ILE A 291 1.12 -15.46 15.41
C ILE A 291 0.71 -16.45 16.50
N LEU A 292 1.64 -16.79 17.40
CA LEU A 292 1.39 -17.68 18.51
C LEU A 292 0.69 -16.94 19.65
N ASP A 293 0.08 -17.69 20.58
CA ASP A 293 -0.67 -17.13 21.71
C ASP A 293 0.18 -16.21 22.62
N ASP A 294 1.51 -16.40 22.64
CA ASP A 294 2.45 -15.56 23.40
C ASP A 294 2.94 -14.33 22.60
N GLY A 295 2.38 -14.09 21.41
CA GLY A 295 2.77 -13.02 20.48
C GLY A 295 4.04 -13.30 19.69
N SER A 296 4.69 -14.43 19.89
CA SER A 296 5.85 -14.83 19.07
C SER A 296 5.41 -15.31 17.69
N LEU A 297 6.36 -15.35 16.75
CA LEU A 297 6.09 -15.67 15.36
C LEU A 297 6.71 -17.00 14.92
N SER A 298 5.94 -17.79 14.19
CA SER A 298 6.38 -19.06 13.61
C SER A 298 6.38 -18.99 12.08
N PHE A 299 7.57 -19.14 11.50
CA PHE A 299 7.81 -19.08 10.05
C PHE A 299 7.84 -20.50 9.48
N ASN A 300 6.67 -21.06 9.18
CA ASN A 300 6.55 -22.46 8.74
C ASN A 300 6.02 -22.61 7.31
N ARG A 301 5.52 -21.54 6.69
CA ARG A 301 4.85 -21.57 5.39
C ARG A 301 5.25 -20.41 4.50
N SER A 302 5.49 -20.70 3.23
CA SER A 302 5.74 -19.72 2.20
C SER A 302 5.30 -20.20 0.83
N ILE A 303 5.10 -19.26 -0.08
CA ILE A 303 4.74 -19.47 -1.47
C ILE A 303 5.85 -18.85 -2.32
N ASP A 304 6.49 -19.66 -3.16
CA ASP A 304 7.57 -19.23 -4.04
C ASP A 304 6.99 -18.82 -5.40
N PHE A 305 6.80 -17.52 -5.63
CA PHE A 305 6.17 -17.04 -6.85
C PHE A 305 7.07 -17.17 -8.08
N GLN A 306 8.37 -17.40 -7.94
CA GLN A 306 9.21 -17.75 -9.08
C GLN A 306 8.94 -19.18 -9.53
N ARG A 307 8.84 -20.11 -8.59
CA ARG A 307 8.55 -21.52 -8.88
C ARG A 307 7.11 -21.73 -9.35
N GLU A 308 6.13 -21.25 -8.59
CA GLU A 308 4.70 -21.50 -8.85
C GLU A 308 4.24 -20.89 -10.19
N PHE A 309 4.93 -19.85 -10.67
CA PHE A 309 4.61 -19.14 -11.91
C PHE A 309 5.72 -19.23 -12.96
N ALA A 310 6.62 -20.22 -12.86
CA ALA A 310 7.75 -20.38 -13.78
C ALA A 310 7.31 -20.46 -15.25
N ASN A 311 6.16 -21.09 -15.53
CA ASN A 311 5.56 -21.18 -16.87
C ASN A 311 5.16 -19.81 -17.46
N ARG A 312 5.05 -18.76 -16.63
CA ARG A 312 4.77 -17.37 -17.03
C ARG A 312 6.00 -16.45 -16.90
N GLY A 313 7.16 -16.99 -16.54
CA GLY A 313 8.39 -16.23 -16.31
C GLY A 313 8.57 -15.76 -14.86
N GLY A 314 7.84 -16.36 -13.91
CA GLY A 314 7.83 -15.99 -12.50
C GLY A 314 6.87 -14.84 -12.20
N ALA A 315 6.68 -14.56 -10.92
CA ALA A 315 5.86 -13.44 -10.44
C ALA A 315 6.53 -12.73 -9.24
N LYS A 316 6.16 -11.48 -9.02
CA LYS A 316 6.70 -10.60 -7.98
C LYS A 316 5.53 -10.08 -7.13
N PRO A 317 5.19 -10.73 -6.02
CA PRO A 317 4.01 -10.36 -5.22
C PRO A 317 4.33 -9.12 -4.39
N HIS A 318 3.55 -8.03 -4.56
CA HIS A 318 3.76 -6.78 -3.80
C HIS A 318 2.86 -6.69 -2.58
N SER A 319 1.54 -6.60 -2.76
CA SER A 319 0.55 -6.50 -1.68
C SER A 319 -0.49 -7.61 -1.77
N SER A 320 -1.32 -7.72 -0.74
CA SER A 320 -2.34 -8.76 -0.62
C SER A 320 -3.66 -8.20 -0.06
N VAL A 321 -4.76 -8.85 -0.43
CA VAL A 321 -6.07 -8.71 0.23
C VAL A 321 -6.51 -10.12 0.61
N ILE A 322 -7.03 -10.26 1.83
CA ILE A 322 -7.40 -11.55 2.40
C ILE A 322 -8.92 -11.65 2.38
N PHE A 323 -9.40 -12.68 1.69
CA PHE A 323 -10.79 -13.11 1.69
C PHE A 323 -10.91 -14.28 2.66
N ASP A 324 -11.46 -14.03 3.85
CA ASP A 324 -11.84 -15.10 4.77
C ASP A 324 -13.29 -15.50 4.47
N LEU A 325 -13.42 -16.71 3.93
CA LEU A 325 -14.67 -17.31 3.48
C LEU A 325 -15.07 -18.49 4.37
N THR A 326 -14.54 -18.54 5.60
CA THR A 326 -14.85 -19.61 6.56
C THR A 326 -16.33 -19.58 6.98
N ASP A 327 -16.93 -18.39 7.00
CA ASP A 327 -18.38 -18.18 7.03
C ASP A 327 -18.84 -17.56 5.70
N PRO A 328 -19.34 -18.36 4.73
CA PRO A 328 -19.77 -17.87 3.44
C PRO A 328 -20.95 -16.87 3.48
N GLU A 329 -21.73 -16.86 4.56
CA GLU A 329 -22.84 -15.92 4.73
C GLU A 329 -22.36 -14.57 5.27
N ASN A 330 -21.22 -14.55 5.97
CA ASN A 330 -20.58 -13.34 6.52
C ASN A 330 -19.08 -13.28 6.16
N PRO A 331 -18.75 -13.26 4.87
CA PRO A 331 -17.36 -13.23 4.44
C PRO A 331 -16.66 -11.95 4.90
N LEU A 332 -15.38 -12.08 5.21
CA LEU A 332 -14.51 -11.00 5.69
C LEU A 332 -13.48 -10.66 4.61
N TYR A 333 -13.28 -9.36 4.35
CA TYR A 333 -12.43 -8.87 3.27
C TYR A 333 -11.50 -7.77 3.79
N TYR A 334 -10.19 -8.03 3.81
CA TYR A 334 -9.22 -7.14 4.49
C TYR A 334 -7.94 -6.91 3.72
#